data_AF-A0A1J4XM75-F1
#
_entry.id   AF-A0A1J4XM75-F1
#
_cell.length_a   1.000
_cell.length_b   1.000
_cell.length_c   1.000
_cell.angle_alpha   90.00
_cell.angle_beta   90.00
_cell.angle_gamma   90.00
#
_symmetry.space_group_name_H-M   'P 1'
#
loop_
_entity.id
_entity.type
_entity.pdbx_description
1 polymer ?
#
loop_
_entity_poly.entity_id
_entity_poly.type
_entity_poly.pdbx_seq_one_letter_code
_entity_poly.pdbx_strand_id
1 'polypeptide(L)'
;MEGVIMNFRGGRHTQCGNQMIIVVDGVDSKEKATALIGKKVTWSSSAKKEIKGAVRSAHGCNGALRVLFETGMPGQSIGQKVKIE
;
A
#
# COMPACT_ATOMS: atom_id res chain seq x y z
N MET A 1 -3.30 5.95 -10.64
CA MET A 1 -3.58 6.67 -9.36
C MET A 1 -2.32 6.71 -8.53
N GLU A 2 -2.07 7.80 -7.82
CA GLU A 2 -0.97 7.88 -6.85
C GLU A 2 -1.51 7.59 -5.45
N GLY A 3 -0.70 6.93 -4.63
CA GLY A 3 -0.98 6.75 -3.20
C GLY A 3 0.29 6.93 -2.38
N VAL A 4 0.15 7.12 -1.09
CA VAL A 4 1.26 7.27 -0.14
C VAL A 4 1.26 6.07 0.80
N ILE A 5 2.43 5.45 0.97
CA ILE A 5 2.63 4.38 1.94
C ILE A 5 2.66 5.01 3.34
N MET A 6 1.68 4.67 4.19
CA MET A 6 1.62 5.20 5.55
C MET A 6 2.44 4.37 6.52
N ASN A 7 2.25 3.05 6.52
CA ASN A 7 2.99 2.18 7.42
C ASN A 7 2.89 0.71 6.97
N PHE A 8 3.73 -0.14 7.56
CA PHE A 8 3.55 -1.58 7.51
C PHE A 8 2.30 -1.99 8.28
N ARG A 9 1.69 -3.10 7.85
CA ARG A 9 0.69 -3.77 8.67
C ARG A 9 1.39 -4.40 9.87
N GLY A 10 0.92 -4.10 11.07
CA GLY A 10 1.50 -4.61 12.30
C GLY A 10 0.59 -4.45 13.50
N GLY A 11 1.00 -5.05 14.61
CA GLY A 11 0.48 -4.76 15.94
C GLY A 11 1.43 -3.84 16.71
N ARG A 12 1.19 -3.66 18.01
CA ARG A 12 2.00 -2.80 18.87
C ARG A 12 3.49 -3.20 18.93
N HIS A 13 3.78 -4.51 18.80
CA HIS A 13 5.14 -5.07 18.90
C HIS A 13 5.52 -5.95 17.71
N THR A 14 4.68 -6.01 16.67
CA THR A 14 4.89 -6.91 15.52
C THR A 14 4.68 -6.15 14.22
N GLN A 15 5.49 -6.45 13.21
CA GLN A 15 5.36 -5.85 11.88
C GLN A 15 5.43 -6.94 10.81
N CYS A 16 4.58 -6.84 9.79
CA CYS A 16 4.60 -7.71 8.63
C CYS A 16 5.35 -7.00 7.48
N GLY A 17 6.55 -7.46 7.13
CA GLY A 17 7.41 -6.81 6.13
C GLY A 17 6.87 -6.81 4.69
N ASN A 18 5.87 -7.64 4.37
CA ASN A 18 5.36 -7.79 3.01
C ASN A 18 4.00 -7.10 2.80
N GLN A 19 3.39 -6.59 3.88
CA GLN A 19 2.06 -5.99 3.85
C GLN A 19 2.11 -4.53 4.27
N MET A 20 1.53 -3.67 3.45
CA MET A 20 1.52 -2.24 3.68
C MET A 20 0.13 -1.65 3.66
N ILE A 21 0.01 -0.53 4.37
CA ILE A 21 -1.15 0.33 4.38
C ILE A 21 -0.84 1.53 3.49
N ILE A 22 -1.65 1.69 2.45
CA ILE A 22 -1.50 2.76 1.46
C ILE A 22 -2.75 3.63 1.52
N VAL A 23 -2.56 4.94 1.56
CA VAL A 23 -3.65 5.92 1.44
C VAL A 23 -3.60 6.51 0.05
N VAL A 24 -4.76 6.57 -0.61
CA VAL A 24 -4.90 7.09 -1.97
C VAL A 24 -5.63 8.41 -1.88
N ASP A 25 -5.08 9.45 -2.51
CA ASP A 25 -5.72 10.76 -2.54
C ASP A 25 -7.06 10.67 -3.31
N GLY A 26 -8.16 11.01 -2.64
CA GLY A 26 -9.53 10.96 -3.18
C GLY A 26 -10.35 9.71 -2.83
N VAL A 27 -9.78 8.78 -2.04
CA VAL A 27 -10.47 7.59 -1.54
C VAL A 27 -10.71 7.72 -0.04
N ASP A 28 -11.82 8.38 0.31
CA ASP A 28 -12.16 8.65 1.72
C ASP A 28 -13.12 7.62 2.34
N SER A 29 -13.64 6.69 1.53
CA SER A 29 -14.64 5.71 1.96
C SER A 29 -14.25 4.28 1.66
N LYS A 30 -14.67 3.37 2.54
CA LYS A 30 -14.48 1.91 2.40
C LYS A 30 -15.02 1.38 1.07
N GLU A 31 -16.14 1.90 0.58
CA GLU A 31 -16.75 1.48 -0.69
C GLU A 31 -15.85 1.79 -1.88
N LYS A 32 -15.32 3.03 -1.95
CA LYS A 32 -14.36 3.43 -2.98
C LYS A 32 -13.08 2.60 -2.91
N ALA A 33 -12.60 2.31 -1.69
CA ALA A 33 -11.43 1.47 -1.49
C ALA A 33 -11.67 0.00 -1.93
N THR A 34 -12.90 -0.50 -1.77
CA THR A 34 -13.28 -1.87 -2.18
C THR A 34 -13.26 -2.01 -3.70
N ALA A 35 -13.62 -0.95 -4.44
CA ALA A 35 -13.51 -0.92 -5.90
C ALA A 35 -12.07 -1.00 -6.41
N LEU A 36 -11.07 -0.71 -5.56
CA LEU A 36 -9.65 -0.76 -5.89
C LEU A 36 -9.00 -2.11 -5.55
N ILE A 37 -9.76 -3.08 -5.06
CA ILE A 37 -9.25 -4.44 -4.77
C ILE A 37 -8.85 -5.13 -6.08
N GLY A 38 -7.72 -5.84 -6.07
CA GLY A 38 -7.20 -6.56 -7.24
C GLY A 38 -6.33 -5.72 -8.17
N LYS A 39 -6.26 -4.41 -7.95
CA LYS A 39 -5.34 -3.52 -8.68
C LYS A 39 -3.88 -3.81 -8.36
N LYS A 40 -3.01 -3.54 -9.34
CA LYS A 40 -1.56 -3.66 -9.19
C LYS A 40 -1.00 -2.38 -8.59
N VAL A 41 -0.03 -2.55 -7.71
CA VAL A 41 0.68 -1.47 -7.04
C VAL A 41 2.15 -1.65 -7.30
N THR A 42 2.79 -0.60 -7.82
CA THR A 42 4.21 -0.58 -8.11
C THR A 42 4.87 0.49 -7.26
N TRP A 43 5.87 0.09 -6.49
CA TRP A 43 6.76 0.99 -5.78
C TRP A 43 8.12 1.03 -6.46
N SER A 44 8.62 2.22 -6.74
CA SER A 44 9.93 2.44 -7.34
C SER A 44 10.88 3.05 -6.32
N SER A 45 11.98 2.34 -6.04
CA SER A 45 13.08 2.89 -5.23
C SER A 45 13.90 3.92 -6.01
N SER A 46 14.57 4.82 -5.29
CA SER A 46 15.56 5.76 -5.86
C SER A 46 16.64 5.07 -6.70
N ALA A 47 16.94 3.79 -6.41
CA ALA A 47 17.89 2.97 -7.16
C ALA A 47 17.27 2.21 -8.36
N LYS A 48 16.11 2.65 -8.88
CA LYS A 48 15.36 2.03 -10.01
C LYS A 48 14.90 0.58 -9.78
N LYS A 49 14.88 0.09 -8.54
CA LYS A 49 14.26 -1.20 -8.23
C LYS A 49 12.75 -1.02 -8.15
N GLU A 50 12.02 -1.79 -8.95
CA GLU A 50 10.57 -1.83 -8.92
C GLU A 50 10.10 -3.04 -8.12
N ILE A 51 9.28 -2.78 -7.10
CA ILE A 51 8.62 -3.83 -6.31
C ILE A 51 7.14 -3.79 -6.68
N LYS A 52 6.65 -4.92 -7.17
CA LYS A 52 5.25 -5.11 -7.53
C LYS A 52 4.47 -5.73 -6.38
N GLY A 53 3.22 -5.33 -6.27
CA GLY A 53 2.27 -5.81 -5.29
C GLY A 53 0.85 -5.72 -5.82
N ALA A 54 -0.08 -6.28 -5.06
CA ALA A 54 -1.49 -6.26 -5.37
C ALA A 54 -2.31 -5.79 -4.17
N VAL A 55 -3.35 -5.01 -4.44
CA VAL A 55 -4.33 -4.60 -3.43
C VAL A 55 -5.16 -5.83 -3.05
N ARG A 56 -5.09 -6.25 -1.79
CA ARG A 56 -5.82 -7.43 -1.29
C ARG A 56 -7.14 -7.07 -0.63
N SER A 57 -7.19 -5.97 0.11
CA SER A 57 -8.40 -5.55 0.82
C SER A 57 -8.40 -4.06 1.12
N ALA A 58 -9.57 -3.48 1.37
CA ALA A 58 -9.67 -2.19 2.04
C ALA A 58 -9.19 -2.30 3.50
N HIS A 59 -8.72 -1.20 4.07
CA HIS A 59 -8.25 -1.07 5.44
C HIS A 59 -8.95 0.07 6.16
N GLY A 60 -9.64 -0.25 7.25
CA GLY A 60 -10.40 0.72 8.04
C GLY A 60 -11.61 1.31 7.29
N CYS A 61 -12.12 2.42 7.82
CA CYS A 61 -13.27 3.13 7.27
C CYS A 61 -12.87 4.31 6.37
N ASN A 62 -11.67 4.87 6.57
CA ASN A 62 -11.16 6.07 5.89
C ASN A 62 -10.60 5.81 4.48
N GLY A 63 -10.96 4.69 3.86
CA GLY A 63 -10.57 4.38 2.48
C GLY A 63 -9.09 3.99 2.26
N ALA A 64 -8.35 3.62 3.31
CA ALA A 64 -7.01 3.07 3.15
C ALA A 64 -7.05 1.67 2.49
N LEU A 65 -5.93 1.27 1.88
CA LEU A 65 -5.77 0.00 1.17
C LEU A 65 -4.71 -0.87 1.82
N ARG A 66 -4.97 -2.16 1.88
CA ARG A 66 -3.99 -3.18 2.24
C ARG A 66 -3.39 -3.78 0.97
N VAL A 67 -2.08 -3.62 0.84
CA VAL A 67 -1.32 -4.10 -0.30
C VAL A 67 -0.36 -5.19 0.15
N LEU A 68 -0.32 -6.28 -0.62
CA LEU A 68 0.64 -7.36 -0.46
C LEU A 68 1.68 -7.25 -1.58
N PHE A 69 2.94 -7.09 -1.20
CA PHE A 69 4.06 -7.07 -2.12
C PHE A 69 4.66 -8.47 -2.28
N GLU A 70 5.24 -8.74 -3.45
CA GLU A 70 5.89 -10.04 -3.75
C GLU A 70 7.16 -10.25 -2.91
N THR A 71 7.89 -9.17 -2.68
CA THR A 71 9.10 -9.15 -1.85
C THR A 71 8.91 -8.28 -0.62
N GLY A 72 9.69 -8.58 0.43
CA GLY A 72 9.71 -7.77 1.64
C GLY A 72 10.13 -6.34 1.31
N MET A 73 9.35 -5.38 1.78
CA MET A 73 9.58 -3.97 1.51
C MET A 73 10.59 -3.37 2.51
N PRO A 74 11.49 -2.50 2.06
CA PRO A 74 12.40 -1.80 2.95
C PRO A 74 11.66 -0.76 3.80
N GLY A 75 12.10 -0.54 5.04
CA GLY A 75 11.50 0.47 5.94
C GLY A 75 11.53 1.90 5.38
N GLN A 76 12.47 2.19 4.48
CA GLN A 76 12.63 3.48 3.81
C GLN A 76 11.47 3.85 2.87
N SER A 77 10.61 2.88 2.52
CA SER A 77 9.44 3.09 1.66
C SER A 77 8.29 3.84 2.37
N ILE A 78 8.30 3.92 3.71
CA ILE A 78 7.30 4.67 4.47
C ILE A 78 7.35 6.15 4.07
N GLY A 79 6.19 6.74 3.77
CA GLY A 79 6.05 8.12 3.33
C GLY A 79 6.31 8.34 1.83
N GLN A 80 6.70 7.30 1.09
CA GLN A 80 6.91 7.41 -0.35
C GLN A 80 5.62 7.21 -1.14
N LYS A 81 5.62 7.76 -2.35
CA LYS A 81 4.55 7.58 -3.32
C LYS A 81 4.63 6.21 -4.00
N VAL A 82 3.47 5.65 -4.29
CA VAL A 82 3.28 4.44 -5.10
C VAL A 82 2.35 4.73 -6.26
N LYS A 83 2.52 3.97 -7.34
CA LYS A 83 1.62 3.99 -8.48
C LYS A 83 0.67 2.81 -8.39
N ILE A 84 -0.62 3.09 -8.50
CA ILE A 84 -1.70 2.11 -8.56
C ILE A 84 -2.28 2.14 -9.97
N GLU A 85 -2.28 0.99 -10.65
CA GLU A 85 -2.90 0.78 -11.97
C GLU A 85 -4.37 0.37 -11.84
#